data_AF-G7SEH6-F1
#
_entry.id   AF-G7SEH6-F1
#
_cell.length_a   1.000
_cell.length_b   1.000
_cell.length_c   1.000
_cell.angle_alpha   90.00
_cell.angle_beta   90.00
_cell.angle_gamma   90.00
#
_symmetry.space_group_name_H-M   'P 1'
#
loop_
_entity.id
_entity.type
_entity.pdbx_description
1 polymer ?
#
loop_
_entity_poly.entity_id
_entity_poly.type
_entity_poly.pdbx_seq_one_letter_code
_entity_poly.pdbx_strand_id
1 'polypeptide(L)' 'MWDEQLPDGRYKFFERFQDPYTGTWKRVATILTSNSSRAQK' A
#
# COMPACT_ATOMS: atom_id res chain seq x y z
N MET A 1 6.82 1.91 4.68
CA MET A 1 6.18 1.20 3.56
C MET A 1 6.46 -0.27 3.78
N TRP A 2 5.42 -1.08 3.96
CA TRP A 2 5.56 -2.53 4.15
C TRP A 2 4.88 -3.19 2.94
N ASP A 3 5.58 -4.05 2.23
CA ASP A 3 5.05 -4.86 1.14
C ASP A 3 4.94 -6.33 1.53
N GLU A 4 3.84 -6.96 1.12
CA GLU A 4 3.59 -8.40 1.27
C GLU A 4 3.38 -9.00 -0.12
N GLN A 5 4.17 -10.02 -0.46
CA GLN A 5 4.01 -10.73 -1.73
C GLN A 5 2.85 -11.71 -1.62
N LEU A 6 1.84 -11.56 -2.49
CA LEU A 6 0.72 -12.48 -2.56
C LEU A 6 1.13 -13.75 -3.31
N PRO A 7 0.48 -14.89 -3.01
CA PRO A 7 0.70 -16.16 -3.72
C PRO A 7 0.37 -16.10 -5.23
N ASP A 8 -0.32 -15.05 -5.66
CA ASP A 8 -0.65 -14.75 -7.06
C ASP A 8 0.45 -13.93 -7.79
N GLY A 9 1.61 -13.70 -7.15
CA GLY A 9 2.71 -12.92 -7.72
C GLY A 9 2.50 -11.40 -7.74
N ARG A 10 1.35 -10.93 -7.26
CA ARG A 10 1.05 -9.52 -6.99
C ARG A 10 1.63 -9.08 -5.64
N TYR A 11 1.79 -7.78 -5.44
CA TYR A 11 2.35 -7.19 -4.23
C TYR A 11 1.30 -6.34 -3.54
N LYS A 12 1.13 -6.49 -2.23
CA LYS A 12 0.22 -5.69 -1.43
C LYS A 12 1.02 -4.72 -0.58
N PHE A 13 0.84 -3.43 -0.87
CA PHE A 13 1.49 -2.34 -0.19
C PHE A 13 0.58 -1.77 0.88
N PHE A 14 1.13 -1.57 2.08
CA PHE A 14 0.43 -0.92 3.17
C PHE A 14 0.96 0.50 3.37
N GLU A 15 0.04 1.45 3.23
CA GLU A 15 0.28 2.86 3.48
C GLU A 15 -0.56 3.30 4.68
N ARG A 16 0.05 4.13 5.53
CA ARG A 16 -0.66 4.80 6.61
C ARG A 16 -0.87 6.24 6.19
N PHE A 17 -2.12 6.62 6.06
CA PHE A 17 -2.52 7.98 5.79
C PHE A 17 -3.19 8.55 7.03
N GLN A 18 -2.85 9.79 7.38
CA GLN A 18 -3.57 10.53 8.38
C GLN A 18 -4.76 11.21 7.71
N ASP A 19 -5.96 10.84 8.11
CA ASP A 19 -7.18 11.44 7.59
C ASP A 19 -7.28 12.90 8.04
N PRO A 20 -7.32 13.89 7.12
CA PRO A 20 -7.30 15.31 7.46
C PRO A 20 -8.60 15.78 8.13
N TYR A 21 -9.69 15.03 8.01
CA TYR A 21 -10.99 15.40 8.57
C TYR A 21 -11.18 14.84 9.98
N THR A 22 -10.55 13.71 10.30
CA THR A 22 -10.75 13.02 11.58
C THR A 22 -9.50 12.94 12.44
N GLY A 23 -8.32 13.29 11.90
CA GLY A 23 -7.03 13.20 12.58
C GLY A 23 -6.57 11.76 12.88
N THR A 24 -7.38 10.77 12.48
CA THR A 24 -7.12 9.36 12.73
C THR A 24 -6.18 8.77 11.70
N TRP A 25 -5.36 7.81 12.13
CA TRP A 25 -4.50 7.05 11.25
C TRP A 25 -5.29 5.92 10.60
N LYS A 26 -5.40 5.94 9.27
CA LYS A 26 -6.02 4.87 8.50
C LYS A 26 -4.96 4.08 7.76
N ARG A 27 -5.18 2.76 7.68
CA ARG A 27 -4.34 1.82 6.93
C ARG A 27 -5.02 1.56 5.59
N VAL A 28 -4.35 1.92 4.49
CA VAL A 28 -4.78 1.64 3.13
C VAL A 28 -3.91 0.52 2.57
N ALA A 29 -4.54 -0.42 1.86
CA ALA A 29 -3.85 -1.51 1.19
C ALA A 29 -4.06 -1.38 -0.32
N THR A 30 -2.95 -1.27 -1.05
CA THR A 30 -2.95 -1.17 -2.51
C THR A 30 -2.30 -2.41 -3.08
N ILE A 31 -2.97 -3.10 -4.00
CA ILE A 31 -2.43 -4.28 -4.67
C ILE A 31 -1.87 -3.84 -6.02
N LEU A 32 -0.57 -4.02 -6.23
CA LEU A 32 0.10 -3.76 -7.51
C LEU A 32 0.64 -5.06 -8.10
N THR A 33 0.83 -5.07 -9.42
CA THR A 33 1.35 -6.21 -10.18
C THR A 33 2.88 -6.27 -10.19
N SER A 34 3.57 -5.24 -9.70
CA SER A 34 5.03 -5.14 -9.71
C SER A 34 5.54 -4.43 -8.45
N ASN A 35 6.69 -4.87 -7.93
CA ASN A 35 7.40 -4.21 -6.82
C ASN A 35 8.34 -3.08 -7.27
N SER A 36 8.06 -2.47 -8.42
CA SER A 36 8.87 -1.36 -8.92
C SER A 36 8.42 -0.04 -8.27
N SER A 37 9.38 0.81 -7.92
CA SER A 37 9.11 2.19 -7.46
C SER A 37 8.30 3.00 -8.49
N ARG A 38 8.33 2.60 -9.77
CA ARG A 38 7.51 3.17 -10.84
C ARG A 38 6.05 2.74 -10.76
N ALA A 39 5.75 1.54 -10.27
CA ALA A 39 4.38 1.09 -10.05
C ALA A 39 3.77 1.71 -8.77
N GLN A 40 4.63 2.14 -7.83
CA GLN A 40 4.24 2.83 -6.59
C GLN A 40 4.01 4.35 -6.76
N LYS A 41 4.24 4.92 -7.96
CA LYS A 41 4.29 6.37 -8.19
C LYS A 41 3.17 6.87 -9.10
#